data_AF-A0A381YFH5-F1
#
_entry.id   AF-A0A381YFH5-F1
#
_cell.length_a   1.000
_cell.length_b   1.000
_cell.length_c   1.000
_cell.angle_alpha   90.00
_cell.angle_beta   90.00
_cell.angle_gamma   90.00
#
_symmetry.space_group_name_H-M   'P 1'
#
loop_
_entity.id
_entity.type
_entity.pdbx_description
1 polymer ?
#
loop_
_entity_poly.entity_id
_entity_poly.type
_entity_poly.pdbx_seq_one_letter_code
_entity_poly.pdbx_strand_id
1 'polypeptide(L)'
;MSFDIEKMNKLPPEARFLDINDLWYFPNRWAVKLLYPLPISPTQITIVSLVAGFVSAVCYMIASKVGLILGALFLYLKIFLDNIDGNLA
;
A
#
# COMPACT_ATOMS: atom_id res chain seq x y z
N MET A 1 -13.80 4.47 17.69
CA MET A 1 -14.05 3.19 17.00
C MET A 1 -12.82 2.33 17.22
N SER A 2 -12.97 1.11 17.72
CA SER A 2 -11.85 0.16 17.85
C SER A 2 -11.42 -0.26 16.45
N PHE A 3 -10.12 -0.17 16.13
CA PHE A 3 -9.58 -0.67 14.87
C PHE A 3 -9.74 -2.20 14.82
N ASP A 4 -10.60 -2.69 13.92
CA ASP A 4 -10.83 -4.11 13.74
C ASP A 4 -9.90 -4.66 12.65
N ILE A 5 -8.91 -5.42 13.10
CA ILE A 5 -7.91 -6.06 12.26
C ILE A 5 -8.54 -7.13 11.36
N GLU A 6 -9.68 -7.71 11.75
CA GLU A 6 -10.31 -8.75 10.96
C GLU A 6 -10.82 -8.23 9.63
N LYS A 7 -11.26 -6.96 9.57
CA LYS A 7 -11.71 -6.30 8.33
C LYS A 7 -10.63 -6.16 7.26
N MET A 8 -9.35 -6.27 7.61
CA MET A 8 -8.26 -6.25 6.63
C MET A 8 -8.19 -7.54 5.80
N ASN A 9 -8.77 -8.64 6.28
CA ASN A 9 -8.69 -9.91 5.58
C ASN A 9 -9.71 -9.95 4.46
N LYS A 10 -9.24 -10.13 3.23
CA LYS A 10 -10.11 -10.25 2.05
C LYS A 10 -10.86 -11.58 1.99
N LEU A 11 -10.35 -12.62 2.67
CA LEU A 11 -10.92 -13.97 2.65
C LEU A 11 -11.63 -14.30 3.98
N PRO A 12 -12.74 -15.07 3.90
CA PRO A 12 -13.41 -15.58 5.09
C PRO A 12 -12.48 -16.53 5.87
N PRO A 13 -12.69 -16.70 7.19
CA PRO A 13 -11.81 -17.52 8.03
C PRO A 13 -11.61 -18.94 7.50
N GLU A 14 -12.64 -19.57 6.94
CA GLU A 14 -12.55 -20.92 6.36
C GLU A 14 -11.61 -21.04 5.14
N ALA A 15 -11.35 -19.96 4.41
CA ALA A 15 -10.56 -19.97 3.19
C ALA A 15 -9.12 -19.45 3.38
N ARG A 16 -8.70 -19.13 4.61
CA ARG A 16 -7.39 -18.49 4.91
C ARG A 16 -6.21 -19.47 5.01
N PHE A 17 -6.43 -20.78 4.81
CA PHE A 17 -5.39 -21.81 5.01
C PHE A 17 -4.11 -21.58 4.18
N LEU A 18 -4.22 -20.98 2.98
CA LEU A 18 -3.09 -20.58 2.14
C LEU A 18 -3.26 -19.14 1.60
N ASP A 19 -3.49 -18.17 2.49
CA ASP A 19 -3.55 -16.76 2.08
C ASP A 19 -2.15 -16.13 1.98
N ILE A 20 -1.61 -16.05 0.76
CA ILE A 20 -0.31 -15.39 0.50
C ILE A 20 -0.37 -13.88 0.80
N ASN A 21 -1.57 -13.29 0.87
CA ASN A 21 -1.73 -11.89 1.26
C ASN A 21 -1.34 -11.64 2.72
N ASP A 22 -1.23 -12.67 3.57
CA ASP A 22 -0.72 -12.54 4.94
C ASP A 22 0.66 -11.88 5.00
N LEU A 23 1.51 -12.13 3.99
CA LEU A 23 2.82 -11.49 3.87
C LEU A 23 2.70 -9.97 3.68
N TRP A 24 1.67 -9.52 2.97
CA TRP A 24 1.37 -8.10 2.75
C TRP A 24 0.61 -7.49 3.93
N TYR A 25 -0.22 -8.25 4.64
CA TYR A 25 -0.93 -7.75 5.82
C TYR A 25 0.02 -7.38 6.98
N PHE A 26 1.18 -8.03 7.10
CA PHE A 26 2.14 -7.73 8.16
C PHE A 26 2.65 -6.27 8.15
N PRO A 27 3.27 -5.75 7.06
CA PRO A 27 3.67 -4.34 6.99
C PRO A 27 2.46 -3.39 6.93
N ASN A 28 1.37 -3.80 6.27
CA ASN A 28 0.16 -2.98 6.18
C ASN A 28 -0.50 -2.75 7.54
N ARG A 29 -0.49 -3.73 8.44
CA ARG A 29 -1.06 -3.60 9.79
C ARG A 29 -0.35 -2.49 10.58
N TRP A 30 0.97 -2.36 10.43
CA TRP A 30 1.74 -1.28 11.06
C TRP A 30 1.38 0.08 10.47
N ALA A 31 1.36 0.20 9.14
CA ALA A 31 1.04 1.46 8.48
C ALA A 31 -0.41 1.90 8.74
N VAL A 32 -1.37 0.99 8.66
CA VAL A 32 -2.77 1.29 8.95
C VAL A 32 -2.95 1.69 10.42
N LYS A 33 -2.29 1.02 11.39
CA LYS A 33 -2.33 1.46 12.80
C LYS A 33 -1.79 2.87 13.02
N LEU A 34 -0.76 3.28 12.26
CA LEU A 34 -0.21 4.63 12.33
C LEU A 34 -1.09 5.67 11.64
N LEU A 35 -1.77 5.29 10.56
CA LEU A 35 -2.62 6.18 9.75
C LEU A 35 -4.05 6.29 10.28
N TYR A 36 -4.58 5.26 10.95
CA TYR A 36 -5.93 5.24 11.52
C TYR A 36 -6.25 6.38 12.49
N PRO A 37 -5.33 6.86 13.36
CA PRO A 37 -5.59 8.02 14.22
C PRO A 37 -5.50 9.36 13.48
N LEU A 38 -4.99 9.40 12.24
CA LEU A 38 -4.85 10.63 11.47
C LEU A 38 -6.13 10.90 10.67
N PRO A 39 -6.52 12.17 10.44
CA PRO A 39 -7.67 12.54 9.62
C PRO A 39 -7.35 12.42 8.12
N ILE A 40 -6.78 11.30 7.70
CA ILE A 40 -6.39 11.01 6.32
C ILE A 40 -7.47 10.13 5.69
N SER A 41 -8.06 10.57 4.58
CA SER A 41 -9.04 9.75 3.86
C SER A 41 -8.35 8.70 2.98
N PRO A 42 -8.98 7.54 2.74
CA PRO A 42 -8.46 6.54 1.79
C PRO A 42 -8.17 7.17 0.41
N THR A 43 -9.05 8.07 -0.06
CA THR A 43 -8.88 8.78 -1.33
C THR A 43 -7.60 9.62 -1.39
N GLN A 44 -7.20 10.26 -0.28
CA GLN A 44 -5.93 11.00 -0.23
C GLN A 44 -4.74 10.05 -0.43
N ILE A 45 -4.79 8.85 0.16
CA ILE A 45 -3.74 7.84 0.00
C ILE A 45 -3.70 7.31 -1.44
N THR A 46 -4.87 7.09 -2.07
CA THR A 46 -4.95 6.73 -3.49
C THR A 46 -4.34 7.81 -4.39
N ILE A 47 -4.58 9.09 -4.11
CA ILE A 47 -3.97 10.19 -4.89
C ILE A 47 -2.45 10.16 -4.73
N VAL A 48 -1.93 9.96 -3.52
CA VAL A 48 -0.48 9.87 -3.28
C VAL A 48 0.11 8.63 -3.97
N SER A 49 -0.59 7.49 -3.97
CA SER A 49 -0.15 6.27 -4.68
C SER A 49 -0.07 6.52 -6.19
N LEU A 50 -1.05 7.22 -6.76
CA LEU A 50 -1.06 7.61 -8.17
C LEU A 50 0.13 8.51 -8.52
N VAL A 51 0.40 9.53 -7.71
CA VAL A 51 1.56 10.43 -7.90
C VAL A 51 2.87 9.65 -7.82
N ALA A 52 3.02 8.73 -6.87
CA ALA A 52 4.20 7.87 -6.77
C ALA A 52 4.38 7.00 -8.04
N GLY A 53 3.28 6.48 -8.60
CA GLY A 53 3.30 5.75 -9.87
C GLY A 53 3.79 6.61 -11.06
N PHE A 54 3.32 7.86 -11.17
CA PHE A 54 3.79 8.79 -12.19
C PHE A 54 5.28 9.12 -12.03
N VAL A 55 5.73 9.39 -10.81
CA VAL A 55 7.16 9.66 -10.54
C VAL A 55 8.01 8.44 -10.92
N SER A 56 7.55 7.23 -10.59
CA SER A 56 8.22 5.99 -10.98
C SER A 56 8.37 5.87 -12.50
N ALA A 57 7.29 6.12 -13.26
CA ALA A 57 7.31 6.08 -14.72
C ALA A 57 8.32 7.07 -15.31
N VAL A 58 8.35 8.31 -14.81
CA VAL A 58 9.33 9.33 -15.22
C VAL A 58 10.76 8.87 -14.89
N CYS A 59 10.99 8.30 -13.71
CA CYS A 59 12.31 7.78 -13.33
C CYS A 59 12.78 6.65 -14.26
N TYR A 60 11.88 5.76 -14.68
CA TYR A 60 12.20 4.70 -15.66
C TYR A 60 12.52 5.27 -17.05
N MET A 61 11.87 6.36 -17.48
CA MET A 61 12.14 7.01 -18.77
C MET A 61 13.53 7.65 -18.85
N ILE A 62 14.12 8.05 -17.73
CA ILE A 62 15.48 8.63 -17.69
C ILE A 62 16.55 7.58 -18.04
N ALA A 63 16.23 6.28 -17.96
CA ALA A 63 17.08 5.15 -18.34
C ALA A 63 18.51 5.13 -17.73
N SER A 64 18.73 5.90 -16.66
CA SER A 64 19.98 5.89 -15.90
C SER A 64 19.92 4.86 -14.77
N LYS A 65 21.06 4.34 -14.31
CA LYS A 65 21.11 3.38 -13.18
C LYS A 65 20.39 3.92 -11.94
N VAL A 66 20.59 5.20 -11.64
CA VAL A 66 19.92 5.88 -10.52
C VAL A 66 18.41 6.01 -10.78
N GLY A 67 18.00 6.35 -12.01
CA GLY A 67 16.60 6.41 -12.42
C GLY A 67 15.88 5.07 -12.30
N LEU A 68 16.53 3.96 -12.66
CA LEU A 68 15.97 2.61 -12.49
C LEU A 68 15.76 2.25 -11.02
N ILE A 69 16.73 2.57 -10.14
CA ILE A 69 16.64 2.30 -8.70
C ILE A 69 15.51 3.14 -8.08
N LEU A 70 15.49 4.45 -8.35
CA LEU A 70 14.45 5.34 -7.85
C LEU A 70 13.08 4.96 -8.41
N GLY A 71 13.00 4.59 -9.69
CA GLY A 71 11.78 4.09 -10.32
C GLY A 71 11.23 2.87 -9.60
N ALA A 72 12.09 1.89 -9.28
CA ALA A 72 11.70 0.69 -8.53
C ALA A 72 11.23 1.03 -7.10
N LEU A 73 11.92 1.95 -6.41
CA LEU A 73 11.53 2.40 -5.07
C LEU A 73 10.17 3.09 -5.07
N PHE A 74 9.93 4.01 -6.01
CA PHE A 74 8.65 4.70 -6.14
C PHE A 74 7.53 3.74 -6.58
N LEU A 75 7.83 2.75 -7.42
CA LEU A 75 6.86 1.73 -7.81
C LEU A 75 6.46 0.87 -6.61
N TYR A 76 7.43 0.45 -5.80
CA TYR A 76 7.16 -0.30 -4.58
C TYR A 76 6.34 0.53 -3.60
N LEU A 77 6.69 1.81 -3.42
CA LEU A 77 5.92 2.74 -2.59
C LEU A 77 4.47 2.88 -3.08
N LYS A 78 4.25 3.00 -4.40
CA LYS A 78 2.91 3.00 -4.99
C LYS A 78 2.14 1.74 -4.58
N ILE A 79 2.72 0.55 -4.78
CA ILE A 79 2.05 -0.73 -4.49
C ILE A 79 1.71 -0.84 -3.00
N PHE A 80 2.59 -0.34 -2.13
CA PHE A 80 2.37 -0.32 -0.69
C PHE A 80 1.18 0.59 -0.31
N LEU A 81 1.15 1.83 -0.81
CA LEU A 81 0.08 2.78 -0.52
C LEU A 81 -1.29 2.33 -1.06
N ASP A 82 -1.31 1.70 -2.22
CA ASP A 82 -2.49 1.12 -2.90
C ASP A 82 -3.05 -0.13 -2.21
N ASN A 83 -2.31 -0.70 -1.25
CA ASN A 83 -2.84 -1.71 -0.35
C ASN A 83 -3.36 -1.10 0.95
N ILE A 84 -2.83 0.04 1.37
CA ILE A 84 -3.22 0.71 2.61
C ILE A 84 -4.57 1.39 2.46
N ASP A 85 -4.81 2.08 1.34
CA ASP A 85 -6.09 2.74 1.09
C ASP A 85 -7.27 1.75 1.08
N GLY A 86 -7.11 0.59 0.42
CA GLY A 86 -8.10 -0.48 0.41
C GLY A 86 -8.35 -1.13 1.77
N ASN A 87 -7.40 -1.03 2.71
CA ASN A 87 -7.55 -1.51 4.09
C ASN A 87 -8.14 -0.44 5.03
N LEU A 88 -8.14 0.83 4.63
CA LEU A 88 -8.69 1.95 5.40
C LEU A 88 -10.13 2.29 5.01
N ALA A 89 -10.59 1.87 3.84
CA ALA A 89 -11.97 1.99 3.36
C ALA A 89 -12.90 0.93 3.97
#